data_AF-A0A6P8M548-F1
#
_entry.id   AF-A0A6P8M548-F1
#
_cell.length_a   1.000
_cell.length_b   1.000
_cell.length_c   1.000
_cell.angle_alpha   90.00
_cell.angle_beta   90.00
_cell.angle_gamma   90.00
#
_symmetry.space_group_name_H-M   'P 1'
#
loop_
_entity.id
_entity.type
_entity.pdbx_description
1 polymer ?
#
loop_
_entity_poly.entity_id
_entity_poly.type
_entity_poly.pdbx_seq_one_letter_code
_entity_poly.pdbx_strand_id
1 'polypeptide(L)'
;MSSFFLQTIDNIANYVGGPPAADSGEKEHVLVCLKIEIGGRKGVMLLDPGYHVARVITVMEDKLYPHTGWFIQSDEPDCKKEYNYFLCTNDPDYIEWHERKTRSGTLERTQVALIYVARPYLTAIDVTERRNLVYNFRSLLARDTKGHVTAGIYFPVVLDINNAQTFSIFYQTNNGKKRIKMAFNKFCSSPKVHAWCRRKRSHC
;
A
#
# COMPACT_ATOMS: atom_id res chain seq x y z
N MET A 1 -1.93 -18.13 2.84
CA MET A 1 -2.21 -16.91 2.05
C MET A 1 -3.51 -16.30 2.55
N SER A 2 -3.40 -15.41 3.53
CA SER A 2 -4.55 -14.87 4.27
C SER A 2 -5.10 -13.62 3.56
N SER A 3 -6.35 -13.25 3.84
CA SER A 3 -6.95 -11.97 3.41
C SER A 3 -6.95 -11.01 4.59
N PHE A 4 -6.58 -9.75 4.37
CA PHE A 4 -6.21 -8.83 5.46
C PHE A 4 -7.23 -7.73 5.71
N PHE A 5 -7.13 -7.16 6.91
CA PHE A 5 -7.85 -6.00 7.39
C PHE A 5 -6.79 -4.96 7.74
N LEU A 6 -6.98 -3.70 7.34
CA LEU A 6 -6.12 -2.59 7.73
C LEU A 6 -7.01 -1.54 8.37
N GLN A 7 -6.75 -1.19 9.61
CA GLN A 7 -7.39 -0.05 10.24
C GLN A 7 -6.35 0.65 11.13
N THR A 8 -6.24 1.95 11.00
CA THR A 8 -5.51 2.77 11.98
C THR A 8 -6.34 2.79 13.25
N ILE A 9 -5.77 2.36 14.37
CA ILE A 9 -6.51 2.17 15.61
C ILE A 9 -5.86 2.91 16.77
N ASP A 10 -6.71 3.48 17.63
CA ASP A 10 -6.26 4.18 18.84
C ASP A 10 -6.05 3.21 20.03
N ASN A 11 -6.70 2.04 20.01
CA ASN A 11 -6.59 1.03 21.07
C ASN A 11 -6.68 -0.41 20.52
N ILE A 12 -5.59 -1.16 20.63
CA ILE A 12 -5.46 -2.57 20.17
C ILE A 12 -6.47 -3.49 20.85
N ALA A 13 -6.72 -3.32 22.15
CA ALA A 13 -7.53 -4.26 22.94
C ALA A 13 -8.98 -4.39 22.44
N ASN A 14 -9.50 -3.36 21.78
CA ASN A 14 -10.87 -3.35 21.26
C ASN A 14 -11.02 -4.10 19.92
N TYR A 15 -9.92 -4.46 19.27
CA TYR A 15 -9.90 -5.05 17.93
C TYR A 15 -9.32 -6.47 17.90
N VAL A 16 -8.92 -7.01 19.06
CA VAL A 16 -8.37 -8.37 19.23
C VAL A 16 -9.35 -9.25 20.00
N GLY A 17 -9.23 -10.58 19.89
CA GLY A 17 -10.13 -11.53 20.57
C GLY A 17 -11.11 -12.25 19.62
N GLY A 18 -10.78 -12.32 18.34
CA GLY A 18 -11.58 -13.02 17.34
C GLY A 18 -11.30 -12.53 15.91
N PRO A 19 -11.77 -13.26 14.90
CA PRO A 19 -11.67 -12.81 13.51
C PRO A 19 -12.40 -11.46 13.34
N PRO A 20 -11.85 -10.53 12.53
CA PRO A 20 -12.50 -9.25 12.31
C PRO A 20 -13.87 -9.46 11.68
N ALA A 21 -14.89 -8.76 12.19
CA ALA A 21 -16.25 -8.88 11.70
C ALA A 21 -16.32 -8.49 10.21
N ALA A 22 -16.96 -9.34 9.42
CA ALA A 22 -16.93 -9.27 7.96
C ALA A 22 -17.66 -8.04 7.38
N ASP A 23 -18.49 -7.39 8.19
CA ASP A 23 -19.39 -6.28 7.88
C ASP A 23 -18.98 -4.96 8.54
N SER A 24 -18.26 -4.99 9.67
CA SER A 24 -17.87 -3.78 10.41
C SER A 24 -16.50 -3.23 10.01
N GLY A 25 -15.70 -4.00 9.27
CA GLY A 25 -14.36 -3.63 8.89
C GLY A 25 -14.29 -3.06 7.47
N GLU A 26 -13.81 -1.82 7.32
CA GLU A 26 -13.28 -1.38 6.03
C GLU A 26 -12.05 -2.25 5.65
N LYS A 27 -12.26 -3.30 4.87
CA LYS A 27 -11.17 -4.07 4.26
C LYS A 27 -10.42 -3.18 3.26
N GLU A 28 -9.25 -2.68 3.65
CA GLU A 28 -8.47 -1.76 2.79
C GLU A 28 -7.46 -2.48 1.88
N HIS A 29 -6.93 -3.63 2.28
CA HIS A 29 -5.87 -4.31 1.52
C HIS A 29 -5.73 -5.81 1.82
N VAL A 30 -5.17 -6.57 0.88
CA VAL A 30 -4.77 -7.99 1.03
C VAL A 30 -3.30 -8.17 0.67
N LEU A 31 -2.54 -8.73 1.61
CA LEU A 31 -1.17 -9.22 1.39
C LEU A 31 -1.13 -10.76 1.44
N VAL A 32 0.06 -11.37 1.43
CA VAL A 32 0.26 -12.81 1.63
C VAL A 32 1.02 -13.02 2.94
N CYS A 33 0.49 -13.86 3.82
CA CYS A 33 1.22 -14.36 4.98
C CYS A 33 1.56 -15.84 4.83
N LEU A 34 2.82 -16.17 5.13
CA LEU A 34 3.35 -17.52 5.25
C LEU A 34 3.82 -17.73 6.69
N LYS A 35 3.26 -18.72 7.39
CA LYS A 35 3.76 -19.15 8.70
C LYS A 35 5.04 -19.96 8.50
N ILE A 36 6.08 -19.67 9.28
CA ILE A 36 7.39 -20.31 9.20
C ILE A 36 7.85 -20.79 10.58
N GLU A 37 8.73 -21.78 10.57
CA GLU A 37 9.45 -22.23 11.75
C GLU A 37 10.93 -22.43 11.39
N ILE A 38 11.83 -21.79 12.13
CA ILE A 38 13.27 -21.83 11.88
C ILE A 38 13.98 -22.28 13.15
N GLY A 39 14.43 -23.53 13.18
CA GLY A 39 15.09 -24.12 14.35
C GLY A 39 14.19 -24.12 15.59
N GLY A 40 12.91 -24.50 15.44
CA GLY A 40 11.92 -24.50 16.53
C GLY A 40 11.34 -23.12 16.89
N ARG A 41 11.83 -22.05 16.27
CA ARG A 41 11.36 -20.67 16.53
C ARG A 41 10.31 -20.29 15.50
N LYS A 42 9.13 -19.90 15.97
CA LYS A 42 8.00 -19.56 15.11
C LYS A 42 8.12 -18.13 14.58
N GLY A 43 7.58 -17.92 13.39
CA GLY A 43 7.47 -16.61 12.79
C GLY A 43 6.53 -16.61 11.61
N VAL A 44 6.45 -15.46 10.96
CA VAL A 44 5.62 -15.24 9.79
C VAL A 44 6.36 -14.37 8.77
N MET A 45 6.16 -14.66 7.49
CA MET A 45 6.65 -13.86 6.37
C MET A 45 5.46 -13.17 5.70
N LEU A 46 5.50 -11.85 5.63
CA LEU A 46 4.52 -11.02 4.94
C LEU A 46 5.07 -10.59 3.59
N LEU A 47 4.28 -10.82 2.55
CA LEU A 47 4.57 -10.41 1.19
C LEU A 47 3.42 -9.54 0.71
N ASP A 48 3.73 -8.29 0.40
CA ASP A 48 2.76 -7.32 -0.08
C ASP A 48 3.09 -6.88 -1.52
N PRO A 49 2.96 -7.78 -2.51
CA PRO A 49 3.38 -7.48 -3.87
C PRO A 49 2.49 -6.38 -4.47
N GLY A 50 3.04 -5.18 -4.61
CA GLY A 50 2.46 -4.11 -5.41
C GLY A 50 1.75 -3.00 -4.64
N TYR A 51 1.67 -3.07 -3.31
CA TYR A 51 1.02 -2.03 -2.51
C TYR A 51 2.01 -1.28 -1.61
N HIS A 52 2.06 -1.57 -0.32
CA HIS A 52 2.78 -0.77 0.65
C HIS A 52 4.25 -1.14 0.77
N VAL A 53 4.64 -2.42 0.66
CA VAL A 53 6.02 -2.84 0.99
C VAL A 53 6.66 -3.65 -0.14
N ALA A 54 7.74 -3.12 -0.74
CA ALA A 54 8.46 -3.76 -1.85
C ALA A 54 9.46 -4.85 -1.40
N ARG A 55 9.26 -5.44 -0.23
CA ARG A 55 10.13 -6.48 0.34
C ARG A 55 9.33 -7.47 1.16
N VAL A 56 9.92 -8.64 1.38
CA VAL A 56 9.40 -9.61 2.34
C VAL A 56 9.72 -9.13 3.75
N ILE A 57 8.72 -9.13 4.62
CA ILE A 57 8.87 -8.81 6.03
C ILE A 57 8.81 -10.09 6.83
N THR A 58 9.86 -10.35 7.61
CA THR A 58 9.94 -11.51 8.51
C THR A 58 9.70 -11.06 9.94
N VAL A 59 8.66 -11.59 10.57
CA VAL A 59 8.30 -11.33 11.95
C VAL A 59 8.50 -12.61 12.75
N MET A 60 9.63 -12.71 13.45
CA MET A 60 9.89 -13.79 14.42
C MET A 60 9.26 -13.47 15.78
N GLU A 61 8.76 -14.49 16.47
CA GLU A 61 8.17 -14.39 17.81
C GLU A 61 9.19 -13.92 18.86
N ASP A 62 10.42 -14.40 18.75
CA ASP A 62 11.53 -14.02 19.65
C ASP A 62 12.18 -12.67 19.31
N LYS A 63 11.78 -12.04 18.20
CA LYS A 63 12.35 -10.80 17.65
C LYS A 63 13.85 -10.88 17.32
N LEU A 64 14.42 -12.08 17.24
CA LEU A 64 15.81 -12.30 16.86
C LEU A 64 15.93 -12.55 15.36
N TYR A 65 17.15 -12.44 14.83
CA TYR A 65 17.43 -12.76 13.42
C TYR A 65 16.80 -14.12 13.04
N PRO A 66 16.06 -14.22 11.92
CA PRO A 66 15.95 -13.27 10.79
C PRO A 66 14.79 -12.24 10.87
N HIS A 67 14.35 -11.81 12.06
CA HIS A 67 13.37 -10.73 12.22
C HIS A 67 13.83 -9.44 11.51
N THR A 68 12.94 -8.80 10.75
CA THR A 68 13.27 -7.62 9.92
C THR A 68 13.55 -6.37 10.76
N GLY A 69 12.76 -6.12 11.80
CA GLY A 69 12.88 -4.91 12.62
C GLY A 69 12.48 -3.63 11.87
N TRP A 70 12.89 -2.48 12.41
CA TRP A 70 12.63 -1.17 11.82
C TRP A 70 13.34 -1.03 10.47
N PHE A 71 12.60 -0.59 9.46
CA PHE A 71 13.16 -0.24 8.16
C PHE A 71 12.54 1.04 7.59
N ILE A 72 13.33 1.74 6.78
CA ILE A 72 12.89 2.94 6.08
C ILE A 72 12.01 2.52 4.89
N GLN A 73 10.77 2.95 4.91
CA GLN A 73 9.83 2.77 3.81
C GLN A 73 9.99 3.87 2.76
N SER A 74 10.15 5.12 3.20
CA SER A 74 10.37 6.26 2.30
C SER A 74 11.21 7.31 3.01
N ASP A 75 12.17 7.86 2.28
CA ASP A 75 13.01 8.95 2.72
C ASP A 75 12.92 10.06 1.67
N GLU A 76 12.05 11.04 1.93
CA GLU A 76 11.86 12.22 1.08
C GLU A 76 12.40 13.43 1.88
N PRO A 77 12.88 14.51 1.23
CA PRO A 77 13.57 15.62 1.91
C PRO A 77 12.84 16.24 3.11
N ASP A 78 11.51 16.26 3.07
CA ASP A 78 10.67 16.83 4.13
C ASP A 78 10.03 15.78 5.04
N CYS A 79 10.20 14.49 4.75
CA CYS A 79 9.44 13.42 5.40
C CYS A 79 10.14 12.06 5.31
N LYS A 80 10.53 11.53 6.47
CA LYS A 80 10.99 10.15 6.65
C LYS A 80 9.85 9.28 7.19
N LYS A 81 9.69 8.08 6.64
CA LYS A 81 8.69 7.09 7.03
C LYS A 81 9.36 5.76 7.31
N GLU A 82 9.12 5.20 8.49
CA GLU A 82 9.72 3.94 8.95
C GLU A 82 8.63 2.99 9.42
N TYR A 83 8.80 1.70 9.16
CA TYR A 83 7.86 0.65 9.54
C TYR A 83 8.53 -0.42 10.40
N ASN A 84 7.73 -1.06 11.26
CA ASN A 84 8.11 -2.26 11.99
C ASN A 84 6.88 -3.14 12.25
N TYR A 85 7.11 -4.45 12.39
CA TYR A 85 6.03 -5.43 12.49
C TYR A 85 6.31 -6.40 13.64
N PHE A 86 5.30 -6.65 14.47
CA PHE A 86 5.37 -7.55 15.62
C PHE A 86 4.17 -8.49 15.66
N LEU A 87 4.34 -9.71 16.15
CA LEU A 87 3.20 -10.52 16.55
C LEU A 87 2.50 -9.81 17.71
N CYS A 88 1.17 -9.71 17.64
CA CYS A 88 0.40 -9.10 18.71
C CYS A 88 0.47 -9.99 19.95
N THR A 89 0.83 -9.38 21.08
CA THR A 89 1.00 -10.10 22.36
C THR A 89 -0.31 -10.67 22.88
N ASN A 90 -1.43 -9.98 22.60
CA ASN A 90 -2.75 -10.33 23.13
C ASN A 90 -3.46 -11.38 22.26
N ASP A 91 -3.16 -11.42 20.96
CA ASP A 91 -3.82 -12.31 20.00
C ASP A 91 -2.84 -12.66 18.86
N PRO A 92 -2.25 -13.86 18.86
CA PRO A 92 -1.22 -14.26 17.88
C PRO A 92 -1.78 -14.39 16.46
N ASP A 93 -3.09 -14.31 16.28
CA ASP A 93 -3.72 -14.24 14.97
C ASP A 93 -3.60 -12.84 14.34
N TYR A 94 -3.04 -11.86 15.06
CA TYR A 94 -2.77 -10.52 14.57
C TYR A 94 -1.28 -10.18 14.58
N ILE A 95 -0.90 -9.36 13.60
CA ILE A 95 0.37 -8.66 13.56
C ILE A 95 0.10 -7.17 13.75
N GLU A 96 0.87 -6.54 14.62
CA GLU A 96 0.93 -5.09 14.77
C GLU A 96 1.91 -4.51 13.75
N TRP A 97 1.43 -3.59 12.93
CA TRP A 97 2.24 -2.77 12.05
C TRP A 97 2.38 -1.38 12.67
N HIS A 98 3.59 -1.05 13.07
CA HIS A 98 3.97 0.24 13.63
C HIS A 98 4.56 1.12 12.55
N GLU A 99 4.06 2.35 12.44
CA GLU A 99 4.55 3.40 11.56
C GLU A 99 5.14 4.54 12.39
N ARG A 100 6.33 5.00 12.03
CA ARG A 100 6.93 6.24 12.50
C ARG A 100 7.10 7.21 11.35
N LYS A 101 6.64 8.44 11.52
CA LYS A 101 6.74 9.50 10.53
C LYS A 101 7.39 10.72 11.14
N THR A 102 8.53 11.08 10.58
CA THR A 102 9.33 12.24 11.01
C THR A 102 9.31 13.27 9.89
N ARG A 103 8.85 14.48 10.21
CA ARG A 103 8.82 15.62 9.27
C ARG A 103 9.67 16.75 9.82
N SER A 104 10.45 17.38 8.95
CA SER A 104 11.33 18.51 9.29
C SER A 104 10.54 19.61 10.02
N GLY A 105 10.92 19.90 11.28
CA GLY A 105 10.29 20.94 12.09
C GLY A 105 9.02 20.54 12.85
N THR A 106 8.64 19.25 12.88
CA THR A 106 7.49 18.76 13.67
C THR A 106 7.84 17.53 14.50
N LEU A 107 7.07 17.28 15.57
CA LEU A 107 7.19 16.09 16.40
C LEU A 107 6.91 14.81 15.59
N GLU A 108 7.66 13.76 15.92
CA GLU A 108 7.46 12.41 15.38
C GLU A 108 6.03 11.95 15.65
N ARG A 109 5.36 11.42 14.61
CA ARG A 109 4.04 10.81 14.73
C ARG A 109 4.17 9.31 14.62
N THR A 110 3.56 8.60 15.56
CA THR A 110 3.49 7.15 15.58
C THR A 110 2.06 6.71 15.31
N GLN A 111 1.89 5.69 14.48
CA GLN A 111 0.59 5.06 14.21
C GLN A 111 0.74 3.55 14.30
N VAL A 112 -0.34 2.87 14.70
CA VAL A 112 -0.40 1.41 14.74
C VAL A 112 -1.61 0.94 13.93
N ALA A 113 -1.38 -0.06 13.09
CA ALA A 113 -2.41 -0.80 12.40
C ALA A 113 -2.31 -2.29 12.76
N LEU A 114 -3.41 -3.02 12.67
CA LEU A 114 -3.44 -4.47 12.86
C LEU A 114 -3.61 -5.20 11.54
N ILE A 115 -3.03 -6.40 11.47
CA ILE A 115 -3.00 -7.27 10.30
C ILE A 115 -3.43 -8.67 10.75
N TYR A 116 -4.64 -9.11 10.40
CA TYR A 116 -5.15 -10.45 10.74
C TYR A 116 -4.54 -11.54 9.85
N VAL A 117 -3.83 -12.52 10.42
CA VAL A 117 -3.07 -13.54 9.69
C VAL A 117 -3.65 -14.96 9.75
N ALA A 118 -4.66 -15.23 10.57
CA ALA A 118 -5.14 -16.60 10.79
C ALA A 118 -6.12 -17.14 9.74
N ARG A 119 -6.68 -16.29 8.87
CA ARG A 119 -7.57 -16.74 7.81
C ARG A 119 -6.82 -17.62 6.79
N PRO A 120 -7.22 -18.88 6.55
CA PRO A 120 -6.59 -19.71 5.54
C PRO A 120 -6.88 -19.18 4.13
N TYR A 121 -5.98 -19.53 3.20
CA TYR A 121 -6.25 -19.36 1.77
C TYR A 121 -7.16 -20.48 1.31
N LEU A 122 -8.30 -20.14 0.71
CA LEU A 122 -9.18 -21.14 0.11
C LEU A 122 -9.25 -20.93 -1.41
N THR A 123 -9.66 -19.75 -1.84
CA THR A 123 -9.80 -19.42 -3.26
C THR A 123 -9.27 -18.03 -3.61
N ALA A 124 -9.03 -17.80 -4.90
CA ALA A 124 -8.68 -16.48 -5.42
C ALA A 124 -9.76 -15.43 -5.10
N ILE A 125 -11.04 -15.83 -5.00
CA ILE A 125 -12.16 -14.92 -4.71
C ILE A 125 -12.05 -14.34 -3.29
N ASP A 126 -11.55 -15.11 -2.32
CA ASP A 126 -11.43 -14.70 -0.91
C ASP A 126 -10.34 -13.64 -0.69
N VAL A 127 -9.33 -13.65 -1.55
CA VAL A 127 -8.21 -12.70 -1.53
C VAL A 127 -8.40 -11.54 -2.52
N THR A 128 -9.31 -11.67 -3.50
CA THR A 128 -9.60 -10.59 -4.44
C THR A 128 -10.45 -9.54 -3.74
N GLU A 129 -9.90 -8.34 -3.57
CA GLU A 129 -10.67 -7.25 -3.02
C GLU A 129 -11.77 -6.82 -3.99
N ARG A 130 -13.04 -6.99 -3.58
CA ARG A 130 -14.20 -6.47 -4.32
C ARG A 130 -14.16 -4.94 -4.50
N ARG A 131 -13.29 -4.24 -3.74
CA ARG A 131 -13.17 -2.77 -3.70
C ARG A 131 -12.32 -2.16 -4.83
N ASN A 132 -11.62 -2.94 -5.65
CA ASN A 132 -10.80 -2.37 -6.74
C ASN A 132 -11.63 -1.69 -7.86
N LEU A 133 -12.95 -1.92 -7.89
CA LEU A 133 -13.83 -1.37 -8.91
C LEU A 133 -14.11 0.14 -8.74
N VAL A 134 -14.12 0.69 -7.52
CA VAL A 134 -14.69 2.04 -7.27
C VAL A 134 -13.77 2.98 -6.49
N TYR A 135 -12.46 2.94 -6.73
CA TYR A 135 -11.61 4.07 -6.33
C TYR A 135 -11.65 5.15 -7.41
N ASN A 136 -12.16 6.33 -7.04
CA ASN A 136 -12.09 7.54 -7.86
C ASN A 136 -10.67 8.13 -7.89
N PHE A 137 -9.65 7.31 -7.64
CA PHE A 137 -8.24 7.63 -7.76
C PHE A 137 -7.52 6.43 -8.35
N ARG A 138 -6.81 6.65 -9.45
CA ARG A 138 -6.11 5.62 -10.20
C ARG A 138 -4.63 5.94 -10.27
N SER A 139 -3.83 4.90 -10.35
CA SER A 139 -2.39 5.00 -10.49
C SER A 139 -1.88 4.04 -11.57
N LEU A 140 -0.81 4.46 -12.25
CA LEU A 140 -0.02 3.61 -13.12
C LEU A 140 1.43 3.72 -12.65
N LEU A 141 2.05 2.61 -12.27
CA LEU A 141 3.36 2.58 -11.64
C LEU A 141 4.33 1.73 -12.47
N ALA A 142 5.51 2.26 -12.74
CA ALA A 142 6.66 1.51 -13.23
C ALA A 142 7.55 1.13 -12.05
N ARG A 143 8.04 -0.11 -12.05
CA ARG A 143 8.90 -0.65 -10.99
C ARG A 143 10.16 -1.28 -11.58
N ASP A 144 11.25 -1.27 -10.81
CA ASP A 144 12.48 -2.00 -11.15
C ASP A 144 12.35 -3.51 -10.82
N THR A 145 13.39 -4.29 -11.13
CA THR A 145 13.44 -5.73 -10.84
C THR A 145 13.44 -6.06 -9.34
N LYS A 146 13.68 -5.08 -8.47
CA LYS A 146 13.62 -5.19 -7.01
C LYS A 146 12.26 -4.71 -6.46
N GLY A 147 11.33 -4.31 -7.33
CA GLY A 147 10.00 -3.83 -6.96
C GLY A 147 9.93 -2.36 -6.54
N HIS A 148 11.03 -1.60 -6.57
CA HIS A 148 11.03 -0.18 -6.26
C HIS A 148 10.32 0.61 -7.35
N VAL A 149 9.50 1.59 -6.97
CA VAL A 149 8.78 2.44 -7.93
C VAL A 149 9.75 3.44 -8.57
N THR A 150 9.95 3.33 -9.88
CA THR A 150 10.87 4.18 -10.65
C THR A 150 10.16 5.36 -11.31
N ALA A 151 8.90 5.20 -11.68
CA ALA A 151 8.06 6.25 -12.23
C ALA A 151 6.57 5.92 -12.03
N GLY A 152 5.72 6.91 -12.24
CA GLY A 152 4.29 6.67 -12.27
C GLY A 152 3.44 7.91 -12.49
N ILE A 153 2.15 7.65 -12.63
CA ILE A 153 1.10 8.64 -12.82
C ILE A 153 0.02 8.39 -11.77
N TYR A 154 -0.46 9.46 -11.13
CA TYR A 154 -1.61 9.45 -10.23
C TYR A 154 -2.69 10.39 -10.76
N PHE A 155 -3.94 9.96 -10.79
CA PHE A 155 -5.04 10.83 -11.21
C PHE A 155 -6.36 10.45 -10.55
N PRO A 156 -7.17 11.43 -10.11
CA PRO A 156 -8.53 11.16 -9.72
C PRO A 156 -9.38 10.82 -10.96
N VAL A 157 -10.37 9.95 -10.79
CA VAL A 157 -11.44 9.65 -11.74
C VAL A 157 -12.73 10.19 -11.13
N VAL A 158 -12.89 11.50 -11.25
CA VAL A 158 -14.10 12.22 -10.82
C VAL A 158 -14.74 12.90 -12.03
N LEU A 159 -16.08 13.04 -12.00
CA LEU A 159 -16.80 13.88 -12.95
C LEU A 159 -16.37 15.32 -12.73
N ASP A 160 -15.59 15.84 -13.66
CA ASP A 160 -15.06 17.19 -13.60
C ASP A 160 -15.82 18.09 -14.57
N ILE A 161 -16.84 18.76 -14.03
CA ILE A 161 -17.71 19.68 -14.77
C ILE A 161 -16.90 20.86 -15.36
N ASN A 162 -15.73 21.17 -14.80
CA ASN A 162 -14.94 22.34 -15.15
C ASN A 162 -13.67 22.03 -15.96
N ASN A 163 -13.41 20.78 -16.35
CA ASN A 163 -12.17 20.36 -17.04
C ASN A 163 -10.85 20.84 -16.36
N ALA A 164 -10.86 20.99 -15.05
CA ALA A 164 -9.73 21.36 -14.20
C ALA A 164 -8.93 20.15 -13.66
N GLN A 165 -9.26 18.92 -14.06
CA GLN A 165 -8.69 17.71 -13.51
C GLN A 165 -7.18 17.66 -13.75
N THR A 166 -6.44 17.41 -12.69
CA THR A 166 -5.00 17.29 -12.71
C THR A 166 -4.54 15.88 -12.43
N PHE A 167 -3.44 15.49 -13.04
CA PHE A 167 -2.70 14.29 -12.70
C PHE A 167 -1.29 14.66 -12.26
N SER A 168 -0.67 13.77 -11.49
CA SER A 168 0.70 13.91 -11.04
C SER A 168 1.56 12.85 -11.71
N ILE A 169 2.59 13.27 -12.42
CA ILE A 169 3.65 12.40 -12.92
C ILE A 169 4.81 12.46 -11.93
N PHE A 170 5.44 11.34 -11.65
CA PHE A 170 6.72 11.32 -10.97
C PHE A 170 7.64 10.32 -11.62
N TYR A 171 8.95 10.57 -11.53
CA TYR A 171 9.98 9.70 -12.06
C TYR A 171 11.31 9.95 -11.37
N GLN A 172 12.11 8.90 -11.26
CA GLN A 172 13.45 8.95 -10.72
C GLN A 172 14.41 9.51 -11.78
N THR A 173 15.30 10.41 -11.35
CA THR A 173 16.43 10.91 -12.14
C THR A 173 17.73 10.70 -11.38
N ASN A 174 18.88 10.93 -12.01
CA ASN A 174 20.18 10.88 -11.34
C ASN A 174 20.27 11.85 -10.14
N ASN A 175 19.47 12.92 -10.15
CA ASN A 175 19.43 13.93 -9.10
C ASN A 175 18.23 13.73 -8.13
N GLY A 176 17.69 12.52 -8.06
CA GLY A 176 16.54 12.18 -7.20
C GLY A 176 15.20 12.17 -7.92
N LYS A 177 14.13 12.07 -7.14
CA LYS A 177 12.75 11.92 -7.63
C LYS A 177 12.15 13.26 -8.03
N LYS A 178 11.73 13.38 -9.28
CA LYS A 178 10.99 14.55 -9.77
C LYS A 178 9.49 14.27 -9.74
N ARG A 179 8.70 15.29 -9.40
CA ARG A 179 7.22 15.24 -9.41
C ARG A 179 6.68 16.47 -10.13
N ILE A 180 5.73 16.25 -11.05
CA ILE A 180 5.11 17.29 -11.86
C ILE A 180 3.60 17.11 -11.77
N LYS A 181 2.87 18.16 -11.42
CA LYS A 181 1.41 18.19 -11.46
C LYS A 181 0.96 18.90 -12.75
N MET A 182 0.11 18.26 -13.54
CA MET A 182 -0.35 18.77 -14.84
C MET A 182 -1.86 18.65 -14.96
N ALA A 183 -2.50 19.61 -15.64
CA ALA A 183 -3.92 19.52 -16.00
C ALA A 183 -4.11 18.70 -17.28
N PHE A 184 -5.16 17.88 -17.34
CA PHE A 184 -5.47 17.07 -18.54
C PHE A 184 -5.80 17.92 -19.76
N ASN A 185 -6.43 19.07 -19.56
CA ASN A 185 -6.81 20.00 -20.63
C ASN A 185 -5.61 20.49 -21.48
N LYS A 186 -4.38 20.46 -20.93
CA LYS A 186 -3.15 20.79 -21.66
C LYS A 186 -2.84 19.83 -22.82
N PHE A 187 -3.42 18.63 -22.82
CA PHE A 187 -3.21 17.63 -23.86
C PHE A 187 -4.33 17.62 -24.92
N CYS A 188 -5.47 18.25 -24.65
CA CYS A 188 -6.61 18.31 -25.57
C CYS A 188 -6.34 19.16 -26.81
N SER A 189 -5.45 20.15 -26.71
CA SER A 189 -5.03 21.04 -27.79
C SER A 189 -3.88 20.50 -28.65
N SER A 190 -3.38 19.28 -28.36
CA SER A 190 -2.31 18.67 -29.15
C SER A 190 -2.87 18.06 -30.45
N PRO A 191 -2.35 18.43 -31.65
CA PRO A 191 -2.82 17.93 -32.93
C PRO A 191 -2.80 16.39 -33.04
N LYS A 192 -1.85 15.74 -32.35
CA LYS A 192 -1.67 14.28 -32.38
C LYS A 192 -2.78 13.53 -31.62
N VAL A 193 -3.31 14.12 -30.54
CA VAL A 193 -4.41 13.53 -29.75
C VAL A 193 -5.74 13.72 -30.47
N HIS A 194 -5.92 14.89 -31.10
CA HIS A 194 -7.14 15.24 -31.82
C HIS A 194 -7.42 14.33 -33.03
N ALA A 195 -6.37 13.86 -33.72
CA ALA A 195 -6.49 12.91 -34.82
C ALA A 195 -6.85 11.48 -34.36
N TRP A 196 -6.35 11.05 -33.19
CA TRP A 196 -6.63 9.72 -32.64
C TRP A 196 -8.05 9.60 -32.08
N CYS A 197 -8.54 10.61 -31.34
CA CYS A 197 -9.91 10.64 -30.83
C CYS A 197 -10.98 10.67 -31.94
N ARG A 198 -10.71 11.33 -33.08
CA ARG A 198 -11.66 11.34 -34.22
C ARG A 198 -11.79 9.98 -34.89
N ARG A 199 -10.70 9.20 -35.00
CA ARG A 199 -10.72 7.85 -35.62
C ARG A 199 -11.53 6.81 -34.83
N LYS A 200 -11.66 6.94 -33.51
CA LYS A 200 -12.47 6.01 -32.71
C LYS A 200 -13.96 6.35 -32.67
N ARG A 201 -14.35 7.60 -32.92
CA ARG A 201 -15.78 7.99 -33.00
C ARG A 201 -16.48 7.55 -34.30
N SER A 202 -15.72 7.16 -35.32
CA SER A 202 -16.27 6.69 -36.60
C SER A 202 -16.53 5.18 -36.64
N HIS A 203 -16.27 4.44 -35.55
CA HIS A 203 -16.46 2.99 -35.44
C HIS A 203 -17.30 2.58 -34.21
N CYS A 204 -18.02 3.53 -33.61
CA CYS A 204 -19.12 3.28 -32.68
C CYS A 204 -20.41 3.79 -33.32
#